data_AF-A0A375JDJ6-F1
#
_entry.id   AF-A0A375JDJ6-F1
#
_cell.length_a   1.000
_cell.length_b   1.000
_cell.length_c   1.000
_cell.angle_alpha   90.00
_cell.angle_beta   90.00
_cell.angle_gamma   90.00
#
_symmetry.space_group_name_H-M   'P 1'
#
loop_
_entity.id
_entity.type
_entity.pdbx_description
1 polymer ?
#
loop_
_entity_poly.entity_id
_entity_poly.type
_entity_poly.pdbx_seq_one_letter_code
_entity_poly.pdbx_strand_id
1 'polypeptide(L)'
;MQPLSPTAEFERLQLTRMTCDRIRSANYHLTDHLAELLGAHPELEQPLHISKAAVDRVRKAEATQRDLMGTPFLVVVPTLSEVQDWRCLAENTTTTLAVDALRSQMPVWSNDDKLRLFYNNRHYIWLIVELLHVSILAAPLLGITKELADYLRSLPQHVLDMAIARVDFPIFRWRLHSKTFWVDFDSKRLGPDSNGHHFLASTPMRADRMATKHSWTNLRLEPFQKKVYSEMMVRSHCRASTITSLLGITSTRTRTLFQQIHGRSSPSGQLPTSTAWYFEHPTHRLQATIMVSLYRIALAFGANVPEAFISAYNLFDKFFGTTSKISADRACHICRTMSTDAQLELAPCRVCRTPYLIANTAPRIELSHAFSCPGCSGTLGGHSGSLRRRK
;
A
#
# COMPACT_ATOMS: atom_id res chain seq x y z
N MET A 1 -7.63 12.34 -24.49
CA MET A 1 -6.66 12.39 -23.37
C MET A 1 -5.93 13.73 -23.46
N GLN A 2 -6.21 14.67 -22.57
CA GLN A 2 -5.38 15.88 -22.48
C GLN A 2 -4.00 15.47 -21.95
N PRO A 3 -2.89 16.00 -22.51
CA PRO A 3 -1.57 15.74 -21.95
C PRO A 3 -1.52 16.35 -20.55
N LEU A 4 -1.28 15.50 -19.55
CA LEU A 4 -1.00 15.95 -18.18
C LEU A 4 0.19 16.92 -18.24
N SER A 5 0.13 18.00 -17.46
CA SER A 5 1.29 18.89 -17.35
C SER A 5 2.50 18.08 -16.85
N PRO A 6 3.73 18.37 -17.30
CA PRO A 6 4.92 17.66 -16.82
C PRO A 6 5.07 17.69 -15.30
N THR A 7 4.55 18.73 -14.63
CA THR A 7 4.56 18.85 -13.17
C THR A 7 3.58 17.88 -12.50
N ALA A 8 2.39 17.67 -13.07
CA ALA A 8 1.40 16.74 -12.53
C ALA A 8 1.89 15.29 -12.54
N GLU A 9 2.73 14.90 -13.50
CA GLU A 9 3.34 13.56 -13.53
C GLU A 9 4.27 13.31 -12.34
N PHE A 10 5.06 14.31 -11.93
CA PHE A 10 5.97 14.17 -10.78
C PHE A 10 5.25 14.23 -9.44
N GLU A 11 4.16 15.00 -9.33
CA GLU A 11 3.34 15.06 -8.12
C GLU A 11 2.78 13.68 -7.75
N ARG A 12 2.46 12.85 -8.75
CA ARG A 12 1.94 11.49 -8.54
C ARG A 12 2.92 10.51 -7.90
N LEU A 13 4.20 10.88 -7.82
CA LEU A 13 5.24 10.08 -7.19
C LEU A 13 5.35 10.33 -5.68
N GLN A 14 4.64 11.33 -5.13
CA GLN A 14 4.69 11.64 -3.72
C GLN A 14 3.29 11.72 -3.13
N LEU A 15 3.05 10.98 -2.07
CA LEU A 15 1.92 11.24 -1.19
C LEU A 15 2.17 12.56 -0.48
N THR A 16 1.30 13.54 -0.67
CA THR A 16 1.41 14.79 0.09
C THR A 16 0.97 14.56 1.55
N ARG A 17 1.31 15.50 2.45
CA ARG A 17 0.74 15.50 3.81
C ARG A 17 -0.79 15.58 3.77
N MET A 18 -1.32 16.44 2.91
CA MET A 18 -2.77 16.61 2.72
C MET A 18 -3.45 15.30 2.33
N THR A 19 -2.88 14.55 1.38
CA THR A 19 -3.42 13.25 0.97
C THR A 19 -3.41 12.24 2.13
N CYS A 20 -2.35 12.22 2.95
CA CYS A 20 -2.29 11.35 4.13
C CYS A 20 -3.34 11.74 5.17
N ASP A 21 -3.53 13.03 5.43
CA ASP A 21 -4.54 13.55 6.36
C ASP A 21 -5.96 13.25 5.88
N ARG A 22 -6.22 13.30 4.56
CA ARG A 22 -7.50 12.88 3.96
C ARG A 22 -7.77 11.39 4.14
N ILE A 23 -6.78 10.53 3.87
CA ILE A 23 -6.89 9.08 4.10
C ILE A 23 -7.18 8.80 5.58
N ARG A 24 -6.45 9.45 6.48
CA ARG A 24 -6.66 9.33 7.92
C ARG A 24 -8.08 9.75 8.32
N SER A 25 -8.54 10.89 7.85
CA SER A 25 -9.90 11.39 8.12
C SER A 25 -10.96 10.39 7.64
N ALA A 26 -10.81 9.88 6.41
CA ALA A 26 -11.71 8.88 5.85
C ALA A 26 -11.69 7.57 6.64
N ASN A 27 -10.51 7.12 7.08
CA ASN A 27 -10.38 5.93 7.92
C ASN A 27 -11.20 6.03 9.21
N TYR A 28 -11.14 7.18 9.90
CA TYR A 28 -11.99 7.41 11.08
C TYR A 28 -13.46 7.48 10.71
N HIS A 29 -13.82 8.35 9.77
CA HIS A 29 -15.20 8.61 9.38
C HIS A 29 -15.93 7.33 8.92
N LEU A 30 -15.32 6.56 8.02
CA LEU A 30 -15.92 5.34 7.49
C LEU A 30 -15.98 4.24 8.55
N THR A 31 -15.02 4.19 9.49
CA THR A 31 -15.07 3.24 10.62
C THR A 31 -16.21 3.58 11.59
N ASP A 32 -16.41 4.86 11.90
CA ASP A 32 -17.53 5.31 12.74
C ASP A 32 -18.87 5.03 12.04
N HIS A 33 -18.96 5.27 10.72
CA HIS A 33 -20.16 4.93 9.96
C HIS A 33 -20.45 3.42 9.98
N LEU A 34 -19.44 2.55 9.83
CA LEU A 34 -19.62 1.09 9.99
C LEU A 34 -20.16 0.75 11.40
N ALA A 35 -19.70 1.44 12.45
CA ALA A 35 -20.19 1.23 13.81
C ALA A 35 -21.67 1.60 13.93
N GLU A 36 -22.08 2.74 13.37
CA GLU A 36 -23.48 3.19 13.38
C GLU A 36 -24.38 2.23 12.61
N LEU A 37 -23.96 1.87 11.39
CA LEU A 37 -24.71 1.01 10.49
C LEU A 37 -24.92 -0.39 11.08
N LEU A 38 -23.88 -0.99 11.67
CA LEU A 38 -23.96 -2.29 12.35
C LEU A 38 -24.73 -2.23 13.68
N GLY A 39 -24.86 -1.04 14.28
CA GLY A 39 -25.69 -0.83 15.46
C GLY A 39 -27.19 -0.85 15.13
N ALA A 40 -27.55 -0.30 13.96
CA ALA A 40 -28.93 -0.29 13.47
C ALA A 40 -29.33 -1.60 12.77
N HIS A 41 -28.39 -2.21 12.02
CA HIS A 41 -28.63 -3.36 11.15
C HIS A 41 -27.54 -4.44 11.38
N PRO A 42 -27.64 -5.27 12.44
CA PRO A 42 -26.65 -6.31 12.75
C PRO A 42 -26.50 -7.41 11.69
N GLU A 43 -27.49 -7.61 10.82
CA GLU A 43 -27.44 -8.53 9.69
C GLU A 43 -26.33 -8.19 8.68
N LEU A 44 -25.83 -6.95 8.69
CA LEU A 44 -24.78 -6.48 7.78
C LEU A 44 -23.36 -6.93 8.16
N GLU A 45 -23.17 -7.66 9.26
CA GLU A 45 -21.84 -8.12 9.68
C GLU A 45 -21.12 -8.95 8.61
N GLN A 46 -21.86 -9.82 7.93
CA GLN A 46 -21.32 -10.67 6.87
C GLN A 46 -20.89 -9.85 5.64
N PRO A 47 -21.73 -9.01 5.00
CA PRO A 47 -21.32 -8.22 3.85
C PRO A 47 -20.26 -7.15 4.18
N LEU A 48 -20.26 -6.59 5.39
CA LEU A 48 -19.30 -5.57 5.82
C LEU A 48 -17.98 -6.14 6.36
N HIS A 49 -17.87 -7.45 6.50
CA HIS A 49 -16.65 -8.15 6.94
C HIS A 49 -16.17 -7.75 8.35
N ILE A 50 -17.05 -7.20 9.18
CA ILE A 50 -16.75 -6.81 10.56
C ILE A 50 -18.02 -6.81 11.41
N SER A 51 -17.89 -7.22 12.67
CA SER A 51 -18.97 -7.17 13.65
C SER A 51 -19.02 -5.85 14.41
N LYS A 52 -20.20 -5.48 14.94
CA LYS A 52 -20.33 -4.27 15.78
C LYS A 52 -19.36 -4.31 16.96
N ALA A 53 -19.29 -5.48 17.62
CA ALA A 53 -18.38 -5.72 18.73
C ALA A 53 -16.90 -5.55 18.32
N ALA A 54 -16.52 -5.99 17.12
CA ALA A 54 -15.17 -5.81 16.61
C ALA A 54 -14.84 -4.34 16.32
N VAL A 55 -15.76 -3.58 15.72
CA VAL A 55 -15.58 -2.12 15.53
C VAL A 55 -15.42 -1.42 16.88
N ASP A 56 -16.26 -1.74 17.87
CA ASP A 56 -16.16 -1.14 19.19
C ASP A 56 -14.87 -1.52 19.93
N ARG A 57 -14.35 -2.74 19.73
CA ARG A 57 -13.02 -3.13 20.24
C ARG A 57 -11.93 -2.26 19.65
N VAL A 58 -11.97 -1.98 18.35
CA VAL A 58 -11.03 -1.05 17.69
C VAL A 58 -11.14 0.34 18.30
N ARG A 59 -12.36 0.88 18.42
CA ARG A 59 -12.61 2.23 18.96
C ARG A 59 -12.19 2.39 20.42
N LYS A 60 -12.38 1.36 21.25
CA LYS A 60 -11.96 1.36 22.66
C LYS A 60 -10.43 1.30 22.83
N ALA A 61 -9.71 0.75 21.85
CA ALA A 61 -8.25 0.67 21.88
C ALA A 61 -7.61 1.90 21.23
N GLU A 62 -7.78 3.07 21.85
CA GLU A 62 -7.44 4.39 21.27
C GLU A 62 -6.04 4.47 20.63
N ALA A 63 -5.01 3.94 21.31
CA ALA A 63 -3.65 3.95 20.80
C ALA A 63 -3.51 3.11 19.52
N THR A 64 -4.00 1.88 19.53
CA THR A 64 -3.98 0.97 18.38
C THR A 64 -4.84 1.51 17.23
N GLN A 65 -6.01 2.10 17.55
CA GLN A 65 -6.85 2.75 16.56
C GLN A 65 -6.11 3.91 15.89
N ARG A 66 -5.50 4.80 16.68
CA ARG A 66 -4.75 5.94 16.14
C ARG A 66 -3.63 5.48 15.21
N ASP A 67 -2.90 4.45 15.59
CA ASP A 67 -1.79 3.93 14.79
C ASP A 67 -2.31 3.27 13.50
N LEU A 68 -3.43 2.54 13.56
CA LEU A 68 -4.06 1.90 12.39
C LEU A 68 -4.69 2.92 11.42
N MET A 69 -5.50 3.85 11.94
CA MET A 69 -6.18 4.88 11.15
C MET A 69 -5.19 5.90 10.57
N GLY A 70 -4.05 6.10 11.24
CA GLY A 70 -2.97 6.97 10.80
C GLY A 70 -2.10 6.39 9.68
N THR A 71 -2.31 5.14 9.27
CA THR A 71 -1.62 4.58 8.11
C THR A 71 -2.08 5.25 6.81
N PRO A 72 -1.23 5.32 5.77
CA PRO A 72 -1.60 5.83 4.45
C PRO A 72 -2.48 4.84 3.66
N PHE A 73 -2.86 3.70 4.22
CA PHE A 73 -3.74 2.73 3.58
C PHE A 73 -5.17 2.91 4.10
N LEU A 74 -6.16 2.68 3.23
CA LEU A 74 -7.54 2.62 3.69
C LEU A 74 -7.79 1.33 4.46
N VAL A 75 -8.44 1.46 5.61
CA VAL A 75 -8.90 0.33 6.46
C VAL A 75 -10.19 -0.31 5.93
N VAL A 76 -10.79 0.30 4.91
CA VAL A 76 -11.91 -0.23 4.14
C VAL A 76 -11.51 -0.44 2.68
N VAL A 77 -12.20 -1.36 2.02
CA VAL A 77 -12.03 -1.69 0.59
C VAL A 77 -13.38 -1.73 -0.09
N PRO A 78 -13.42 -1.68 -1.43
CA PRO A 78 -14.67 -1.86 -2.14
C PRO A 78 -15.36 -3.18 -1.80
N THR A 79 -16.68 -3.12 -1.65
CA THR A 79 -17.49 -4.34 -1.48
C THR A 79 -17.44 -5.20 -2.75
N LEU A 80 -17.41 -4.55 -3.92
CA LEU A 80 -17.30 -5.15 -5.25
C LEU A 80 -15.87 -5.00 -5.77
N SER A 81 -15.20 -6.10 -6.09
CA SER A 81 -13.79 -6.11 -6.51
C SER A 81 -13.59 -6.21 -8.03
N GLU A 82 -14.61 -6.62 -8.78
CA GLU A 82 -14.49 -6.88 -10.21
C GLU A 82 -14.95 -5.70 -11.05
N VAL A 83 -14.26 -5.47 -12.18
CA VAL A 83 -14.60 -4.39 -13.13
C VAL A 83 -16.05 -4.49 -13.61
N GLN A 84 -16.52 -5.72 -13.85
CA GLN A 84 -17.86 -5.95 -14.39
C GLN A 84 -18.96 -5.55 -13.41
N ASP A 85 -18.73 -5.68 -12.10
CA ASP A 85 -19.67 -5.26 -11.07
C ASP A 85 -19.81 -3.72 -11.06
N TRP A 86 -18.69 -3.01 -11.21
CA TRP A 86 -18.71 -1.55 -11.32
C TRP A 86 -19.34 -1.09 -12.63
N ARG A 87 -19.13 -1.86 -13.71
CA ARG A 87 -19.73 -1.59 -15.02
C ARG A 87 -21.25 -1.67 -15.00
N CYS A 88 -21.83 -2.67 -14.34
CA CYS A 88 -23.30 -2.74 -14.27
C CYS A 88 -23.90 -1.56 -13.49
N LEU A 89 -23.20 -1.06 -12.46
CA LEU A 89 -23.63 0.12 -11.71
C LEU A 89 -23.49 1.43 -12.49
N ALA A 90 -22.38 1.61 -13.21
CA ALA A 90 -22.05 2.84 -13.92
C ALA A 90 -22.83 2.98 -15.25
N GLU A 91 -22.96 1.88 -16.01
CA GLU A 91 -23.47 1.89 -17.37
C GLU A 91 -24.91 1.37 -17.48
N ASN A 92 -25.56 1.04 -16.36
CA ASN A 92 -26.92 0.47 -16.32
C ASN A 92 -27.07 -0.82 -17.15
N THR A 93 -26.03 -1.65 -17.18
CA THR A 93 -26.08 -2.97 -17.82
C THR A 93 -26.66 -4.01 -16.86
N THR A 94 -26.89 -5.23 -17.36
CA THR A 94 -27.41 -6.35 -16.57
C THR A 94 -26.58 -6.55 -15.29
N THR A 95 -27.26 -6.73 -14.16
CA THR A 95 -26.63 -6.95 -12.86
C THR A 95 -25.81 -8.23 -12.87
N THR A 96 -24.68 -8.22 -12.18
CA THR A 96 -23.86 -9.41 -11.96
C THR A 96 -24.40 -10.21 -10.76
N LEU A 97 -24.07 -11.50 -10.71
CA LEU A 97 -24.40 -12.36 -9.56
C LEU A 97 -23.89 -11.80 -8.23
N ALA A 98 -22.73 -11.12 -8.24
CA ALA A 98 -22.17 -10.52 -7.03
C ALA A 98 -23.02 -9.34 -6.52
N VAL A 99 -23.50 -8.49 -7.44
CA VAL A 99 -24.39 -7.37 -7.10
C VAL A 99 -25.75 -7.87 -6.60
N ASP A 100 -26.32 -8.88 -7.27
CA ASP A 100 -27.61 -9.44 -6.86
C ASP A 100 -27.52 -10.15 -5.51
N ALA A 101 -26.46 -10.93 -5.28
CA ALA A 101 -26.21 -11.58 -3.99
C ALA A 101 -25.96 -10.57 -2.87
N LEU A 102 -25.32 -9.44 -3.16
CA LEU A 102 -25.13 -8.36 -2.18
C LEU A 102 -26.47 -7.69 -1.85
N ARG A 103 -27.27 -7.35 -2.86
CA ARG A 103 -28.60 -6.75 -2.68
C ARG A 103 -29.55 -7.66 -1.89
N SER A 104 -29.50 -8.97 -2.12
CA SER A 104 -30.35 -9.91 -1.37
C SER A 104 -30.02 -9.98 0.13
N GLN A 105 -28.83 -9.52 0.54
CA GLN A 105 -28.40 -9.45 1.93
C GLN A 105 -28.70 -8.09 2.58
N MET A 106 -29.23 -7.12 1.83
CA MET A 106 -29.49 -5.79 2.38
C MET A 106 -30.81 -5.75 3.17
N PRO A 107 -30.84 -5.02 4.29
CA PRO A 107 -32.07 -4.81 5.04
C PRO A 107 -33.02 -3.87 4.29
N VAL A 108 -34.24 -3.77 4.81
CA VAL A 108 -35.19 -2.75 4.34
C VAL A 108 -34.74 -1.39 4.87
N TRP A 109 -34.22 -0.53 3.99
CA TRP A 109 -33.71 0.77 4.37
C TRP A 109 -34.80 1.78 4.71
N SER A 110 -34.65 2.46 5.85
CA SER A 110 -35.41 3.67 6.14
C SER A 110 -34.95 4.83 5.24
N ASN A 111 -35.74 5.92 5.17
CA ASN A 111 -35.36 7.10 4.40
C ASN A 111 -34.07 7.76 4.95
N ASP A 112 -33.87 7.73 6.26
CA ASP A 112 -32.67 8.25 6.91
C ASP A 112 -31.45 7.38 6.57
N ASP A 113 -31.60 6.04 6.60
CA ASP A 113 -30.53 5.12 6.19
C ASP A 113 -30.11 5.36 4.75
N LYS A 114 -31.06 5.51 3.82
CA LYS A 114 -30.78 5.79 2.41
C LYS A 114 -29.99 7.07 2.24
N LEU A 115 -30.35 8.12 2.98
CA LEU A 115 -29.67 9.40 2.93
C LEU A 115 -28.23 9.30 3.45
N ARG A 116 -28.03 8.66 4.61
CA ARG A 116 -26.70 8.42 5.19
C ARG A 116 -25.84 7.56 4.27
N LEU A 117 -26.42 6.50 3.72
CA LEU A 117 -25.75 5.59 2.80
C LEU A 117 -25.25 6.35 1.56
N PHE A 118 -26.11 7.17 0.95
CA PHE A 118 -25.75 8.00 -0.19
C PHE A 118 -24.53 8.90 0.09
N TYR A 119 -24.53 9.62 1.21
CA TYR A 119 -23.42 10.53 1.54
C TYR A 119 -22.11 9.79 1.83
N ASN A 120 -22.17 8.67 2.55
CA ASN A 120 -20.98 7.87 2.86
C ASN A 120 -20.41 7.17 1.62
N ASN A 121 -21.27 6.63 0.76
CA ASN A 121 -20.88 6.07 -0.54
C ASN A 121 -20.23 7.14 -1.43
N ARG A 122 -20.84 8.33 -1.51
CA ARG A 122 -20.28 9.46 -2.26
C ARG A 122 -18.92 9.89 -1.74
N HIS A 123 -18.78 10.03 -0.41
CA HIS A 123 -17.50 10.37 0.22
C HIS A 123 -16.41 9.35 -0.14
N TYR A 124 -16.72 8.06 -0.05
CA TYR A 124 -15.78 6.99 -0.36
C TYR A 124 -15.33 7.00 -1.83
N ILE A 125 -16.25 7.18 -2.77
CA ILE A 125 -15.91 7.20 -4.21
C ILE A 125 -15.08 8.42 -4.57
N TRP A 126 -15.42 9.58 -4.02
CA TRP A 126 -14.63 10.79 -4.26
C TRP A 126 -13.19 10.61 -3.79
N LEU A 127 -12.99 9.98 -2.64
CA LEU A 127 -11.66 9.63 -2.16
C LEU A 127 -10.94 8.64 -3.09
N ILE A 128 -11.63 7.60 -3.58
CA ILE A 128 -11.07 6.67 -4.57
C ILE A 128 -10.58 7.42 -5.81
N VAL A 129 -11.45 8.23 -6.41
CA VAL A 129 -11.14 8.95 -7.65
C VAL A 129 -9.99 9.93 -7.42
N GLU A 130 -9.99 10.67 -6.31
CA GLU A 130 -8.90 11.56 -5.95
C GLU A 130 -7.57 10.80 -5.87
N LEU A 131 -7.52 9.70 -5.11
CA LEU A 131 -6.30 8.93 -4.93
C LEU A 131 -5.79 8.35 -6.25
N LEU A 132 -6.68 7.85 -7.11
CA LEU A 132 -6.34 7.30 -8.43
C LEU A 132 -5.66 8.33 -9.36
N HIS A 133 -5.94 9.62 -9.17
CA HIS A 133 -5.32 10.71 -9.92
C HIS A 133 -4.06 11.24 -9.24
N VAL A 134 -4.01 11.29 -7.91
CA VAL A 134 -2.91 11.89 -7.12
C VAL A 134 -1.76 10.92 -6.84
N SER A 135 -1.95 9.60 -6.97
CA SER A 135 -0.87 8.63 -6.71
C SER A 135 -0.77 7.56 -7.77
N ILE A 136 0.45 7.24 -8.21
CA ILE A 136 0.70 6.03 -9.02
C ILE A 136 0.48 4.74 -8.21
N LEU A 137 0.65 4.80 -6.89
CA LEU A 137 0.42 3.69 -5.97
C LEU A 137 -0.99 3.73 -5.36
N ALA A 138 -1.96 4.35 -6.02
CA ALA A 138 -3.33 4.43 -5.51
C ALA A 138 -3.96 3.06 -5.25
N ALA A 139 -3.79 2.09 -6.15
CA ALA A 139 -4.42 0.78 -6.04
C ALA A 139 -4.07 0.02 -4.74
N PRO A 140 -2.80 -0.11 -4.32
CA PRO A 140 -2.49 -0.72 -3.02
C PRO A 140 -3.01 0.09 -1.82
N LEU A 141 -3.06 1.43 -1.89
CA LEU A 141 -3.64 2.26 -0.82
C LEU A 141 -5.13 1.94 -0.62
N LEU A 142 -5.85 1.83 -1.75
CA LEU A 142 -7.29 1.53 -1.82
C LEU A 142 -7.63 0.05 -1.62
N GLY A 143 -6.66 -0.85 -1.76
CA GLY A 143 -6.86 -2.30 -1.69
C GLY A 143 -7.61 -2.88 -2.89
N ILE A 144 -7.38 -2.33 -4.09
CA ILE A 144 -8.04 -2.76 -5.35
C ILE A 144 -7.06 -3.36 -6.35
N THR A 145 -7.59 -4.05 -7.35
CA THR A 145 -6.81 -4.60 -8.47
C THR A 145 -6.35 -3.50 -9.43
N LYS A 146 -5.41 -3.83 -10.33
CA LYS A 146 -4.97 -2.89 -11.36
C LYS A 146 -6.11 -2.58 -12.33
N GLU A 147 -6.82 -3.63 -12.74
CA GLU A 147 -7.90 -3.58 -13.71
C GLU A 147 -9.03 -2.68 -13.21
N LEU A 148 -9.39 -2.81 -11.92
CA LEU A 148 -10.39 -1.94 -11.32
C LEU A 148 -9.90 -0.50 -11.18
N ALA A 149 -8.64 -0.29 -10.78
CA ALA A 149 -8.07 1.04 -10.70
C ALA A 149 -8.07 1.77 -12.06
N ASP A 150 -7.72 1.06 -13.13
CA ASP A 150 -7.69 1.61 -14.49
C ASP A 150 -9.11 1.89 -15.01
N TYR A 151 -10.08 1.00 -14.72
CA TYR A 151 -11.49 1.22 -15.06
C TYR A 151 -12.06 2.45 -14.32
N LEU A 152 -11.95 2.51 -13.00
CA LEU A 152 -12.48 3.62 -12.21
C LEU A 152 -11.85 4.97 -12.57
N ARG A 153 -10.55 4.97 -12.92
CA ARG A 153 -9.87 6.19 -13.41
C ARG A 153 -10.40 6.64 -14.78
N SER A 154 -10.90 5.72 -15.61
CA SER A 154 -11.43 6.04 -16.92
C SER A 154 -12.83 6.67 -16.89
N LEU A 155 -13.56 6.51 -15.79
CA LEU A 155 -14.94 6.97 -15.67
C LEU A 155 -15.01 8.48 -15.37
N PRO A 156 -15.86 9.25 -16.07
CA PRO A 156 -16.16 10.62 -15.69
C PRO A 156 -16.85 10.69 -14.32
N GLN A 157 -16.57 11.74 -13.56
CA GLN A 157 -17.12 11.91 -12.21
C GLN A 157 -18.66 11.89 -12.17
N HIS A 158 -19.34 12.51 -13.15
CA HIS A 158 -20.80 12.53 -13.21
C HIS A 158 -21.41 11.12 -13.39
N VAL A 159 -20.72 10.21 -14.07
CA VAL A 159 -21.16 8.81 -14.25
C VAL A 159 -21.12 8.09 -12.90
N LEU A 160 -20.06 8.31 -12.13
CA LEU A 160 -19.93 7.75 -10.79
C LEU A 160 -20.98 8.31 -9.83
N ASP A 161 -21.25 9.61 -9.86
CA ASP A 161 -22.28 10.23 -9.02
C ASP A 161 -23.69 9.68 -9.35
N MET A 162 -23.99 9.47 -10.64
CA MET A 162 -25.24 8.83 -11.06
C MET A 162 -25.34 7.36 -10.63
N ALA A 163 -24.22 6.62 -10.69
CA ALA A 163 -24.17 5.24 -10.23
C ALA A 163 -24.49 5.15 -8.73
N ILE A 164 -23.84 5.99 -7.92
CA ILE A 164 -24.00 6.02 -6.46
C ILE A 164 -25.44 6.35 -6.05
N ALA A 165 -26.12 7.25 -6.77
CA ALA A 165 -27.51 7.60 -6.48
C ALA A 165 -28.48 6.40 -6.60
N ARG A 166 -28.08 5.33 -7.30
CA ARG A 166 -28.87 4.12 -7.52
C ARG A 166 -28.43 2.95 -6.64
N VAL A 167 -27.32 3.11 -5.91
CA VAL A 167 -26.78 2.05 -5.06
C VAL A 167 -27.50 2.06 -3.72
N ASP A 168 -28.07 0.91 -3.38
CA ASP A 168 -28.83 0.61 -2.19
C ASP A 168 -28.06 -0.30 -1.21
N PHE A 169 -26.73 -0.28 -1.28
CA PHE A 169 -25.86 -1.01 -0.36
C PHE A 169 -24.57 -0.23 -0.06
N PRO A 170 -23.86 -0.55 1.04
CA PRO A 170 -22.54 0.03 1.30
C PRO A 170 -21.53 -0.43 0.25
N ILE A 171 -20.92 0.52 -0.46
CA ILE A 171 -19.92 0.20 -1.50
C ILE A 171 -18.52 -0.06 -0.95
N PHE A 172 -18.37 0.02 0.37
CA PHE A 172 -17.16 -0.31 1.09
C PHE A 172 -17.45 -1.29 2.24
N ARG A 173 -16.44 -2.07 2.58
CA ARG A 173 -16.44 -3.03 3.69
C ARG A 173 -15.09 -3.01 4.40
N TRP A 174 -15.02 -3.59 5.59
CA TRP A 174 -13.79 -3.67 6.36
C TRP A 174 -12.71 -4.50 5.64
N ARG A 175 -11.51 -3.93 5.54
CA ARG A 175 -10.38 -4.55 4.82
C ARG A 175 -9.73 -5.67 5.63
N LEU A 176 -9.47 -5.43 6.91
CA LEU A 176 -8.61 -6.25 7.75
C LEU A 176 -9.42 -7.29 8.53
N HIS A 177 -10.07 -8.21 7.79
CA HIS A 177 -11.00 -9.20 8.37
C HIS A 177 -10.35 -10.58 8.65
N SER A 178 -9.04 -10.71 8.43
CA SER A 178 -8.36 -11.99 8.62
C SER A 178 -8.35 -12.40 10.10
N LYS A 179 -8.47 -13.71 10.37
CA LYS A 179 -8.38 -14.23 11.75
C LYS A 179 -7.06 -13.85 12.42
N THR A 180 -5.96 -13.85 11.66
CA THR A 180 -4.64 -13.47 12.13
C THR A 180 -4.56 -12.01 12.55
N PHE A 181 -5.27 -11.10 11.87
CA PHE A 181 -5.34 -9.70 12.28
C PHE A 181 -5.95 -9.54 13.67
N TRP A 182 -7.09 -10.21 13.91
CA TRP A 182 -7.76 -10.13 15.21
C TRP A 182 -6.93 -10.77 16.34
N VAL A 183 -6.22 -11.86 16.07
CA VAL A 183 -5.28 -12.44 17.04
C VAL A 183 -4.17 -11.44 17.40
N ASP A 184 -3.58 -10.76 16.41
CA ASP A 184 -2.55 -9.75 16.67
C ASP A 184 -3.11 -8.52 17.40
N PHE A 185 -4.34 -8.13 17.08
CA PHE A 185 -5.06 -7.06 17.75
C PHE A 185 -5.28 -7.38 19.23
N ASP A 186 -5.89 -8.53 19.52
CA ASP A 186 -6.26 -8.96 20.88
C ASP A 186 -5.01 -9.25 21.74
N SER A 187 -3.92 -9.73 21.12
CA SER A 187 -2.64 -9.97 21.80
C SER A 187 -1.76 -8.73 21.95
N LYS A 188 -2.23 -7.54 21.55
CA LYS A 188 -1.47 -6.28 21.57
C LYS A 188 -0.13 -6.36 20.81
N ARG A 189 -0.09 -7.19 19.76
CA ARG A 189 1.07 -7.36 18.88
C ARG A 189 0.99 -6.49 17.64
N LEU A 190 -0.10 -5.75 17.44
CA LEU A 190 -0.21 -4.80 16.35
C LEU A 190 0.80 -3.65 16.51
N GLY A 191 1.78 -3.62 15.60
CA GLY A 191 2.68 -2.50 15.36
C GLY A 191 2.84 -2.23 13.86
N PRO A 192 3.74 -1.32 13.46
CA PRO A 192 3.94 -0.95 12.06
C PRO A 192 4.22 -2.14 11.15
N ASP A 193 5.07 -3.07 11.61
CA ASP A 193 5.40 -4.26 10.83
C ASP A 193 4.19 -5.19 10.64
N SER A 194 3.49 -5.59 11.72
CA SER A 194 2.30 -6.44 11.56
C SER A 194 1.20 -5.75 10.75
N ASN A 195 0.99 -4.44 10.91
CA ASN A 195 0.08 -3.66 10.05
C ASN A 195 0.50 -3.77 8.58
N GLY A 196 1.80 -3.64 8.30
CA GLY A 196 2.36 -3.78 6.95
C GLY A 196 2.08 -5.16 6.37
N HIS A 197 2.19 -6.21 7.18
CA HIS A 197 1.79 -7.56 6.77
C HIS A 197 0.30 -7.66 6.44
N HIS A 198 -0.58 -7.15 7.30
CA HIS A 198 -2.04 -7.24 7.11
C HIS A 198 -2.53 -6.41 5.90
N PHE A 199 -1.92 -5.24 5.64
CA PHE A 199 -2.19 -4.46 4.43
C PHE A 199 -1.65 -5.16 3.17
N LEU A 200 -0.46 -5.75 3.23
CA LEU A 200 0.08 -6.51 2.11
C LEU A 200 -0.77 -7.77 1.83
N ALA A 201 -1.23 -8.47 2.86
CA ALA A 201 -2.08 -9.65 2.75
C ALA A 201 -3.48 -9.33 2.18
N SER A 202 -4.02 -8.17 2.51
CA SER A 202 -5.33 -7.70 1.98
C SER A 202 -5.24 -7.01 0.63
N THR A 203 -4.03 -6.77 0.11
CA THR A 203 -3.84 -6.17 -1.23
C THR A 203 -3.99 -7.26 -2.30
N PRO A 204 -4.94 -7.13 -3.24
CA PRO A 204 -5.17 -8.17 -4.25
C PRO A 204 -4.06 -8.24 -5.31
N MET A 205 -3.21 -7.21 -5.39
CA MET A 205 -2.09 -7.13 -6.33
C MET A 205 -0.93 -8.04 -5.94
N ARG A 206 -0.69 -9.08 -6.74
CA ARG A 206 0.35 -10.10 -6.54
C ARG A 206 1.70 -9.68 -7.10
N ALA A 207 2.53 -9.01 -6.29
CA ALA A 207 3.86 -8.55 -6.71
C ALA A 207 4.85 -9.68 -7.08
N ASP A 208 4.60 -10.91 -6.63
CA ASP A 208 5.31 -12.12 -7.06
C ASP A 208 5.07 -12.49 -8.52
N ARG A 209 3.91 -12.12 -9.07
CA ARG A 209 3.50 -12.43 -10.44
C ARG A 209 3.78 -11.31 -11.44
N MET A 210 4.31 -10.19 -10.97
CA MET A 210 4.63 -9.04 -11.81
C MET A 210 6.00 -9.21 -12.49
N ALA A 211 6.20 -8.50 -13.60
CA ALA A 211 7.46 -8.49 -14.32
C ALA A 211 8.63 -8.18 -13.37
N THR A 212 9.69 -8.98 -13.48
CA THR A 212 10.83 -8.93 -12.57
C THR A 212 12.03 -8.20 -13.15
N LYS A 213 12.22 -8.27 -14.48
CA LYS A 213 13.40 -7.72 -15.16
C LYS A 213 13.10 -6.34 -15.73
N HIS A 214 13.78 -5.34 -15.19
CA HIS A 214 13.80 -3.98 -15.72
C HIS A 214 15.26 -3.53 -15.89
N SER A 215 15.54 -2.76 -16.94
CA SER A 215 16.89 -2.23 -17.13
C SER A 215 17.17 -1.17 -16.08
N TRP A 216 18.07 -1.48 -15.14
CA TRP A 216 18.62 -0.52 -14.18
C TRP A 216 19.80 0.29 -14.73
N THR A 217 20.20 0.01 -15.97
CA THR A 217 21.29 0.67 -16.68
C THR A 217 20.75 1.45 -17.88
N ASN A 218 21.47 2.49 -18.30
CA ASN A 218 21.16 3.27 -19.51
C ASN A 218 19.72 3.80 -19.55
N LEU A 219 19.23 4.30 -18.41
CA LEU A 219 17.93 4.95 -18.32
C LEU A 219 17.96 6.18 -19.26
N ARG A 220 17.19 6.13 -20.34
CA ARG A 220 17.04 7.24 -21.31
C ARG A 220 16.17 8.34 -20.68
N LEU A 221 16.75 9.07 -19.73
CA LEU A 221 16.08 10.13 -18.98
C LEU A 221 16.48 11.50 -19.53
N GLU A 222 15.48 12.35 -19.71
CA GLU A 222 15.69 13.74 -20.10
C GLU A 222 16.40 14.54 -18.99
N PRO A 223 17.17 15.59 -19.33
CA PRO A 223 17.89 16.39 -18.35
C PRO A 223 16.99 16.96 -17.23
N PHE A 224 15.76 17.33 -17.57
CA PHE A 224 14.78 17.82 -16.59
C PHE A 224 14.32 16.73 -15.62
N GLN A 225 14.01 15.53 -16.11
CA GLN A 225 13.67 14.37 -15.28
C GLN A 225 14.81 14.02 -14.32
N LYS A 226 16.05 13.98 -14.82
CA LYS A 226 17.24 13.76 -13.98
C LYS A 226 17.34 14.78 -12.84
N LYS A 227 17.06 16.06 -13.12
CA LYS A 227 17.04 17.12 -12.10
C LYS A 227 15.96 16.85 -11.05
N VAL A 228 14.71 16.64 -11.47
CA VAL A 228 13.58 16.44 -10.56
C VAL A 228 13.74 15.18 -9.71
N TYR A 229 14.06 14.04 -10.33
CA TYR A 229 14.30 12.80 -9.59
C TYR A 229 15.48 12.92 -8.62
N SER A 230 16.56 13.61 -9.00
CA SER A 230 17.69 13.83 -8.09
C SER A 230 17.28 14.61 -6.84
N GLU A 231 16.45 15.64 -6.99
CA GLU A 231 15.93 16.44 -5.88
C GLU A 231 15.01 15.62 -4.96
N MET A 232 14.11 14.81 -5.54
CA MET A 232 13.22 13.93 -4.79
C MET A 232 14.01 12.86 -4.00
N MET A 233 14.99 12.21 -4.64
CA MET A 233 15.83 11.21 -3.99
C MET A 233 16.71 11.83 -2.89
N VAL A 234 17.25 13.04 -3.10
CA VAL A 234 17.98 13.76 -2.04
C VAL A 234 17.05 14.04 -0.87
N ARG A 235 15.83 14.56 -1.10
CA ARG A 235 14.84 14.80 -0.02
C ARG A 235 14.53 13.53 0.77
N SER A 236 14.49 12.37 0.11
CA SER A 236 14.37 11.05 0.74
C SER A 236 15.67 10.53 1.39
N HIS A 237 16.67 11.39 1.58
CA HIS A 237 17.98 11.06 2.18
C HIS A 237 18.79 9.99 1.43
N CYS A 238 18.58 9.79 0.13
CA CYS A 238 19.48 8.96 -0.68
C CYS A 238 20.88 9.59 -0.73
N ARG A 239 21.93 8.76 -0.61
CA ARG A 239 23.31 9.23 -0.76
C ARG A 239 23.59 9.66 -2.19
N ALA A 240 24.52 10.61 -2.33
CA ALA A 240 25.00 11.08 -3.63
C ALA A 240 25.49 9.93 -4.52
N SER A 241 26.15 8.91 -3.96
CA SER A 241 26.60 7.72 -4.69
C SER A 241 25.44 6.87 -5.23
N THR A 242 24.37 6.69 -4.46
CA THR A 242 23.16 5.99 -4.88
C THR A 242 22.48 6.72 -6.05
N ILE A 243 22.34 8.04 -5.92
CA ILE A 243 21.72 8.89 -6.96
C ILE A 243 22.57 8.89 -8.24
N THR A 244 23.89 9.03 -8.08
CA THR A 244 24.86 8.98 -9.19
C THR A 244 24.74 7.65 -9.94
N SER A 245 24.71 6.53 -9.21
CA SER A 245 24.61 5.20 -9.81
C SER A 245 23.28 4.97 -10.53
N LEU A 246 22.17 5.52 -10.03
CA LEU A 246 20.86 5.30 -10.63
C LEU A 246 20.60 6.23 -11.82
N LEU A 247 20.87 7.53 -11.67
CA LEU A 247 20.46 8.54 -12.65
C LEU A 247 21.58 8.90 -13.66
N GLY A 248 22.81 8.41 -13.46
CA GLY A 248 23.96 8.74 -14.30
C GLY A 248 24.33 10.22 -14.26
N ILE A 249 24.19 10.85 -13.08
CA ILE A 249 24.54 12.26 -12.83
C ILE A 249 25.90 12.31 -12.14
N THR A 250 26.70 13.35 -12.39
CA THR A 250 28.01 13.49 -11.74
C THR A 250 27.91 13.55 -10.22
N SER A 251 28.86 12.90 -9.54
CA SER A 251 28.88 12.85 -8.07
C SER A 251 29.03 14.24 -7.44
N THR A 252 29.79 15.14 -8.06
CA THR A 252 29.94 16.53 -7.62
C THR A 252 28.59 17.24 -7.57
N ARG A 253 27.79 17.15 -8.64
CA ARG A 253 26.46 17.80 -8.72
C ARG A 253 25.50 17.26 -7.66
N THR A 254 25.47 15.95 -7.48
CA THR A 254 24.59 15.32 -6.47
C THR A 254 25.01 15.65 -5.04
N ARG A 255 26.32 15.76 -4.75
CA ARG A 255 26.82 16.20 -3.44
C ARG A 255 26.48 17.66 -3.15
N THR A 256 26.66 18.55 -4.13
CA THR A 256 26.27 19.97 -4.00
C THR A 256 24.77 20.08 -3.73
N LEU A 257 23.94 19.36 -4.49
CA LEU A 257 22.49 19.34 -4.26
C LEU A 257 22.13 18.82 -2.87
N PHE A 258 22.80 17.75 -2.40
CA PHE A 258 22.60 17.20 -1.07
C PHE A 258 22.94 18.22 0.02
N GLN A 259 24.05 18.94 -0.13
CA GLN A 259 24.46 19.99 0.80
C GLN A 259 23.50 21.19 0.78
N GLN A 260 22.99 21.57 -0.40
CA GLN A 260 21.99 22.64 -0.53
C GLN A 260 20.68 22.31 0.19
N ILE A 261 20.21 21.06 0.09
CA ILE A 261 18.92 20.65 0.69
C ILE A 261 19.05 20.37 2.19
N HIS A 262 20.11 19.69 2.62
CA HIS A 262 20.25 19.20 4.01
C HIS A 262 21.21 20.03 4.87
N GLY A 263 21.89 21.04 4.31
CA GLY A 263 22.89 21.86 5.00
C GLY A 263 24.18 21.13 5.37
N ARG A 264 24.37 19.87 4.92
CA ARG A 264 25.53 19.03 5.25
C ARG A 264 25.96 18.16 4.08
N SER A 265 27.23 17.75 4.06
CA SER A 265 27.76 16.85 3.03
C SER A 265 27.07 15.50 3.02
N SER A 266 26.92 14.91 1.83
CA SER A 266 26.39 13.55 1.70
C SER A 266 27.34 12.54 2.36
N PRO A 267 26.82 11.57 3.13
CA PRO A 267 27.66 10.56 3.78
C PRO A 267 28.58 9.84 2.78
N SER A 268 29.87 9.79 3.11
CA SER A 268 30.86 9.00 2.39
C SER A 268 30.90 7.58 2.96
N GLY A 269 31.32 6.61 2.14
CA GLY A 269 31.45 5.21 2.54
C GLY A 269 30.86 4.24 1.53
N GLN A 270 31.04 2.95 1.81
CA GLN A 270 30.53 1.89 0.96
C GLN A 270 28.99 1.84 1.00
N LEU A 271 28.39 1.58 -0.16
CA LEU A 271 26.95 1.34 -0.29
C LEU A 271 26.61 -0.06 0.22
N PRO A 272 25.32 -0.32 0.56
CA PRO A 272 24.87 -1.67 0.86
C PRO A 272 25.15 -2.61 -0.32
N THR A 273 25.74 -3.78 -0.04
CA THR A 273 26.06 -4.82 -1.04
C THR A 273 25.54 -6.21 -0.66
N SER A 274 25.23 -6.44 0.62
CA SER A 274 24.84 -7.77 1.12
C SER A 274 23.32 -7.95 1.12
N THR A 275 22.87 -9.04 0.51
CA THR A 275 21.48 -9.52 0.53
C THR A 275 21.14 -10.23 1.86
N ALA A 276 22.14 -10.74 2.58
CA ALA A 276 21.95 -11.47 3.83
C ALA A 276 21.22 -10.66 4.91
N TRP A 277 21.49 -9.36 4.96
CA TRP A 277 20.92 -8.44 5.95
C TRP A 277 19.39 -8.44 5.98
N TYR A 278 18.74 -8.62 4.81
CA TYR A 278 17.28 -8.64 4.73
C TYR A 278 16.66 -9.85 5.42
N PHE A 279 17.45 -10.89 5.70
CA PHE A 279 17.00 -12.14 6.31
C PHE A 279 17.45 -12.30 7.77
N GLU A 280 18.28 -11.39 8.29
CA GLU A 280 18.76 -11.42 9.68
C GLU A 280 17.62 -11.26 10.69
N HIS A 281 16.64 -10.40 10.37
CA HIS A 281 15.49 -10.15 11.23
C HIS A 281 14.15 -10.22 10.46
N PRO A 282 13.08 -10.73 11.09
CA PRO A 282 11.75 -10.81 10.46
C PRO A 282 11.21 -9.45 9.99
N THR A 283 11.51 -8.38 10.73
CA THR A 283 11.11 -7.01 10.38
C THR A 283 11.86 -6.48 9.17
N HIS A 284 13.17 -6.75 9.05
CA HIS A 284 13.95 -6.40 7.86
C HIS A 284 13.35 -7.06 6.61
N ARG A 285 13.02 -8.35 6.72
CA ARG A 285 12.43 -9.13 5.63
C ARG A 285 11.09 -8.58 5.19
N LEU A 286 10.22 -8.25 6.15
CA LEU A 286 8.91 -7.67 5.86
C LEU A 286 9.03 -6.30 5.21
N GLN A 287 9.84 -5.40 5.79
CA GLN A 287 10.02 -4.06 5.24
C GLN A 287 10.60 -4.11 3.82
N ALA A 288 11.56 -5.02 3.57
CA ALA A 288 12.10 -5.24 2.24
C ALA A 288 11.04 -5.79 1.28
N THR A 289 10.21 -6.73 1.75
CA THR A 289 9.09 -7.27 1.00
C THR A 289 8.11 -6.17 0.59
N ILE A 290 7.73 -5.28 1.51
CA ILE A 290 6.81 -4.17 1.22
C ILE A 290 7.45 -3.22 0.21
N MET A 291 8.70 -2.82 0.41
CA MET A 291 9.42 -1.95 -0.53
C MET A 291 9.44 -2.53 -1.95
N VAL A 292 9.82 -3.80 -2.10
CA VAL A 292 9.86 -4.49 -3.40
C VAL A 292 8.47 -4.64 -3.99
N SER A 293 7.46 -4.93 -3.17
CA SER A 293 6.08 -5.08 -3.64
C SER A 293 5.54 -3.77 -4.19
N LEU A 294 5.70 -2.67 -3.45
CA LEU A 294 5.33 -1.33 -3.90
C LEU A 294 6.08 -0.92 -5.16
N TYR A 295 7.38 -1.20 -5.23
CA TYR A 295 8.20 -0.92 -6.41
C TYR A 295 7.68 -1.66 -7.66
N ARG A 296 7.42 -2.97 -7.56
CA ARG A 296 6.87 -3.77 -8.67
C ARG A 296 5.47 -3.33 -9.06
N ILE A 297 4.64 -2.95 -8.09
CA ILE A 297 3.31 -2.40 -8.35
C ILE A 297 3.41 -1.09 -9.14
N ALA A 298 4.29 -0.16 -8.75
CA ALA A 298 4.49 1.09 -9.48
C ALA A 298 4.93 0.85 -10.93
N LEU A 299 5.89 -0.07 -11.15
CA LEU A 299 6.31 -0.48 -12.50
C LEU A 299 5.14 -1.06 -13.31
N ALA A 300 4.27 -1.87 -12.69
CA ALA A 300 3.09 -2.42 -13.34
C ALA A 300 2.06 -1.32 -13.73
N PHE A 301 2.07 -0.18 -13.04
CA PHE A 301 1.31 1.03 -13.38
C PHE A 301 2.03 1.98 -14.35
N GLY A 302 3.12 1.53 -14.98
CA GLY A 302 3.80 2.25 -16.06
C GLY A 302 4.90 3.21 -15.62
N ALA A 303 5.26 3.25 -14.33
CA ALA A 303 6.43 4.01 -13.91
C ALA A 303 7.72 3.44 -14.49
N ASN A 304 8.68 4.32 -14.76
CA ASN A 304 10.06 3.91 -15.00
C ASN A 304 10.77 3.56 -13.67
N VAL A 305 12.00 3.05 -13.74
CA VAL A 305 12.75 2.58 -12.56
C VAL A 305 12.91 3.66 -11.47
N PRO A 306 13.39 4.89 -11.78
CA PRO A 306 13.43 5.99 -10.81
C PRO A 306 12.08 6.33 -10.20
N GLU A 307 11.03 6.47 -11.03
CA GLU A 307 9.67 6.82 -10.57
C GLU A 307 9.11 5.77 -9.61
N ALA A 308 9.26 4.50 -9.97
CA ALA A 308 8.82 3.39 -9.14
C ALA A 308 9.57 3.35 -7.81
N PHE A 309 10.88 3.61 -7.82
CA PHE A 309 11.67 3.68 -6.59
C PHE A 309 11.25 4.87 -5.70
N ILE A 310 11.14 6.07 -6.28
CA ILE A 310 10.76 7.30 -5.56
C ILE A 310 9.38 7.15 -4.94
N SER A 311 8.39 6.68 -5.71
CA SER A 311 7.01 6.49 -5.24
C SER A 311 6.90 5.41 -4.17
N ALA A 312 7.53 4.26 -4.38
CA ALA A 312 7.54 3.17 -3.40
C ALA A 312 8.23 3.59 -2.09
N TYR A 313 9.38 4.27 -2.17
CA TYR A 313 10.09 4.71 -0.97
C TYR A 313 9.35 5.85 -0.25
N ASN A 314 8.71 6.77 -0.97
CA ASN A 314 7.89 7.81 -0.35
C ASN A 314 6.73 7.23 0.47
N LEU A 315 6.01 6.25 -0.08
CA LEU A 315 4.96 5.55 0.66
C LEU A 315 5.52 4.71 1.81
N PHE A 316 6.61 3.99 1.57
CA PHE A 316 7.29 3.19 2.59
C PHE A 316 7.73 4.04 3.80
N ASP A 317 8.35 5.20 3.55
CA ASP A 317 8.81 6.14 4.58
C ASP A 317 7.62 6.74 5.36
N LYS A 318 6.51 7.04 4.70
CA LYS A 318 5.28 7.49 5.39
C LYS A 318 4.65 6.41 6.26
N PHE A 319 4.77 5.15 5.85
CA PHE A 319 4.19 4.03 6.58
C PHE A 319 5.03 3.67 7.81
N PHE A 320 6.35 3.52 7.65
CA PHE A 320 7.24 3.10 8.73
C PHE A 320 7.83 4.27 9.52
N GLY A 321 8.09 5.41 8.88
CA GLY A 321 8.67 6.60 9.48
C GLY A 321 9.91 6.28 10.32
N THR A 322 9.88 6.70 11.58
CA THR A 322 10.96 6.48 12.55
C THR A 322 11.19 5.01 12.91
N THR A 323 10.23 4.13 12.61
CA THR A 323 10.36 2.68 12.87
C THR A 323 11.01 1.92 11.71
N SER A 324 11.28 2.61 10.59
CA SER A 324 11.99 2.03 9.45
C SER A 324 13.38 1.51 9.85
N LYS A 325 13.67 0.27 9.43
CA LYS A 325 15.00 -0.36 9.52
C LYS A 325 15.76 -0.27 8.20
N ILE A 326 15.07 0.05 7.11
CA ILE A 326 15.64 0.12 5.76
C ILE A 326 15.85 1.58 5.40
N SER A 327 17.12 1.96 5.24
CA SER A 327 17.47 3.28 4.68
C SER A 327 17.15 3.37 3.20
N ALA A 328 17.06 4.59 2.66
CA ALA A 328 16.83 4.83 1.24
C ALA A 328 17.84 4.12 0.32
N ASP A 329 19.13 4.11 0.71
CA ASP A 329 20.17 3.40 -0.05
C ASP A 329 19.94 1.89 -0.05
N ARG A 330 19.49 1.34 1.10
CA ARG A 330 19.22 -0.10 1.23
C ARG A 330 17.91 -0.49 0.54
N ALA A 331 16.93 0.40 0.49
CA ALA A 331 15.73 0.25 -0.33
C ALA A 331 16.09 0.23 -1.82
N CYS A 332 16.97 1.13 -2.26
CA CYS A 332 17.46 1.17 -3.64
C CYS A 332 18.23 -0.12 -3.99
N HIS A 333 19.10 -0.57 -3.09
CA HIS A 333 19.85 -1.82 -3.24
C HIS A 333 18.92 -3.02 -3.45
N ILE A 334 17.91 -3.24 -2.60
CA ILE A 334 17.01 -4.40 -2.77
C ILE A 334 16.22 -4.33 -4.07
N CYS A 335 15.73 -3.15 -4.48
CA CYS A 335 14.98 -3.01 -5.74
C CYS A 335 15.89 -3.33 -6.94
N ARG A 336 17.16 -2.89 -6.88
CA ARG A 336 18.16 -3.20 -7.90
C ARG A 336 18.46 -4.69 -7.96
N THR A 337 18.80 -5.31 -6.83
CA THR A 337 19.09 -6.74 -6.74
C THR A 337 17.94 -7.58 -7.27
N MET A 338 16.70 -7.27 -6.87
CA MET A 338 15.50 -7.98 -7.34
C MET A 338 15.24 -7.86 -8.84
N SER A 339 15.87 -6.89 -9.51
CA SER A 339 15.69 -6.64 -10.95
C SER A 339 16.83 -7.21 -11.80
N THR A 340 18.02 -7.37 -11.22
CA THR A 340 19.23 -7.79 -11.95
C THR A 340 19.74 -9.17 -11.56
N ASP A 341 19.38 -9.65 -10.37
CA ASP A 341 19.92 -10.86 -9.77
C ASP A 341 18.81 -11.90 -9.50
N ALA A 342 19.08 -13.17 -9.80
CA ALA A 342 18.18 -14.29 -9.56
C ALA A 342 18.28 -14.85 -8.12
N GLN A 343 19.20 -14.34 -7.30
CA GLN A 343 19.40 -14.78 -5.92
C GLN A 343 18.20 -14.53 -5.00
N LEU A 344 17.34 -13.58 -5.33
CA LEU A 344 16.19 -13.20 -4.50
C LEU A 344 14.90 -13.26 -5.32
N GLU A 345 13.82 -13.71 -4.69
CA GLU A 345 12.49 -13.68 -5.30
C GLU A 345 11.41 -13.34 -4.28
N LEU A 346 10.21 -13.02 -4.76
CA LEU A 346 9.02 -12.98 -3.93
C LEU A 346 8.28 -14.31 -4.11
N ALA A 347 8.06 -15.05 -3.02
CA ALA A 347 7.31 -16.29 -3.04
C ALA A 347 6.10 -16.23 -2.11
N PRO A 348 4.97 -16.90 -2.46
CA PRO A 348 3.80 -16.97 -1.60
C PRO A 348 4.10 -17.72 -0.30
N CYS A 349 3.71 -17.16 0.84
CA CYS A 349 3.64 -17.90 2.09
C CYS A 349 2.73 -19.13 1.94
N ARG A 350 3.13 -20.30 2.45
CA ARG A 350 2.30 -21.51 2.40
C ARG A 350 0.97 -21.38 3.18
N VAL A 351 0.92 -20.52 4.20
CA VAL A 351 -0.22 -20.35 5.11
C VAL A 351 -1.18 -19.26 4.59
N CYS A 352 -0.72 -18.01 4.51
CA CYS A 352 -1.56 -16.87 4.12
C CYS A 352 -1.46 -16.47 2.64
N ARG A 353 -0.60 -17.16 1.86
CA ARG A 353 -0.30 -16.84 0.46
C ARG A 353 0.35 -15.49 0.21
N THR A 354 0.44 -14.57 1.17
CA THR A 354 1.10 -13.26 1.00
C THR A 354 2.52 -13.44 0.43
N PRO A 355 2.88 -12.73 -0.65
CA PRO A 355 4.24 -12.76 -1.20
C PRO A 355 5.25 -12.21 -0.20
N TYR A 356 6.38 -12.89 -0.05
CA TYR A 356 7.50 -12.46 0.79
C TYR A 356 8.81 -12.67 0.08
N LEU A 357 9.76 -11.78 0.38
CA LEU A 357 11.15 -11.93 -0.05
C LEU A 357 11.70 -13.26 0.47
N ILE A 358 12.20 -14.12 -0.41
CA ILE A 358 12.93 -15.35 -0.08
C ILE A 358 14.29 -15.33 -0.78
N ALA A 359 15.26 -16.07 -0.25
CA ALA A 359 16.55 -16.25 -0.88
C ALA A 359 16.61 -17.61 -1.60
N ASN A 360 16.99 -17.56 -2.88
CA ASN A 360 17.21 -18.72 -3.74
C ASN A 360 18.63 -19.28 -3.61
N THR A 361 19.56 -18.50 -3.05
CA THR A 361 20.97 -18.85 -2.86
C THR A 361 21.44 -18.47 -1.45
N ALA A 362 22.73 -18.68 -1.16
CA ALA A 362 23.35 -18.25 0.10
C ALA A 362 22.96 -16.80 0.46
N PRO A 363 22.68 -16.51 1.75
CA PRO A 363 23.02 -17.28 2.94
C PRO A 363 22.00 -18.35 3.37
N ARG A 364 20.82 -18.43 2.74
CA ARG A 364 19.75 -19.36 3.17
C ARG A 364 18.90 -19.75 1.97
N ILE A 365 19.06 -20.97 1.48
CA ILE A 365 18.21 -21.52 0.42
C ILE A 365 16.86 -21.84 1.04
N GLU A 366 15.82 -21.10 0.67
CA GLU A 366 14.45 -21.32 1.14
C GLU A 366 13.60 -21.90 0.01
N LEU A 367 13.00 -23.06 0.26
CA LEU A 367 12.07 -23.67 -0.70
C LEU A 367 10.73 -22.94 -0.66
N SER A 368 10.35 -22.34 -1.79
CA SER A 368 9.13 -21.52 -1.94
C SER A 368 7.86 -22.21 -1.44
N HIS A 369 7.69 -23.52 -1.68
CA HIS A 369 6.52 -24.30 -1.27
C HIS A 369 6.45 -24.60 0.23
N ALA A 370 7.59 -24.57 0.94
CA ALA A 370 7.67 -24.85 2.37
C ALA A 370 7.75 -23.58 3.23
N PHE A 371 7.84 -22.42 2.61
CA PHE A 371 8.09 -21.16 3.29
C PHE A 371 6.87 -20.68 4.11
N SER A 372 7.12 -20.30 5.38
CA SER A 372 6.15 -19.64 6.26
C SER A 372 6.61 -18.24 6.59
N CYS A 373 5.77 -17.24 6.32
CA CYS A 373 6.15 -15.85 6.50
C CYS A 373 6.22 -15.42 7.98
N PRO A 374 7.00 -14.36 8.29
CA PRO A 374 7.06 -13.74 9.61
C PRO A 374 5.71 -13.46 10.30
N GLY A 375 4.69 -13.07 9.52
CA GLY A 375 3.35 -12.81 10.05
C GLY A 375 2.65 -14.08 10.52
N CYS A 376 2.67 -15.14 9.70
CA CYS A 376 2.09 -16.43 10.08
C CYS A 376 2.87 -17.14 11.19
N SER A 377 4.17 -16.91 11.31
CA SER A 377 4.97 -17.43 12.43
C SER A 377 4.84 -16.62 13.72
N GLY A 378 4.07 -15.52 13.73
CA GLY A 378 3.89 -14.67 14.91
C GLY A 378 5.17 -13.96 15.37
N THR A 379 6.13 -13.78 14.45
CA THR A 379 7.43 -13.14 14.73
C THR A 379 7.44 -11.65 14.41
N LEU A 380 6.32 -11.14 13.87
CA LEU A 380 6.03 -9.71 13.74
C LEU A 380 5.22 -9.28 14.94
N GLY A 381 5.61 -8.19 15.62
CA GLY A 381 4.89 -7.73 16.79
C GLY A 381 5.53 -8.19 18.10
N GLY A 382 6.64 -7.56 18.44
CA GLY A 382 7.18 -7.51 19.78
C GLY A 382 7.85 -6.15 19.94
N HIS A 383 7.50 -5.41 20.99
CA HIS A 383 8.48 -4.51 21.56
C HIS A 383 9.76 -5.32 21.77
N SER A 384 10.90 -4.70 21.53
CA SER A 384 12.21 -5.17 21.95
C SER A 384 12.27 -5.34 23.47
N GLY A 385 11.52 -6.29 24.00
CA GLY A 385 11.75 -6.95 25.27
C GLY A 385 12.58 -8.17 24.91
N SER A 386 13.84 -8.12 25.31
CA SER A 386 14.71 -9.28 25.40
C SER A 386 13.92 -10.52 25.84
N LEU A 387 13.62 -11.39 24.88
CA LEU A 387 13.48 -12.80 25.20
C LEU A 387 14.86 -13.20 25.72
N ARG A 388 15.01 -13.13 27.06
CA ARG A 388 15.94 -13.94 27.81
C ARG A 388 15.83 -15.33 27.21
N ARG A 389 16.80 -15.69 26.36
CA ARG A 389 17.22 -17.08 26.20
C ARG A 389 17.54 -17.55 27.62
N ARG A 390 16.57 -18.17 28.28
CA ARG A 390 16.90 -19.12 29.34
C ARG A 390 17.54 -20.30 28.62
N LYS A 391 18.81 -20.49 28.95
CA LYS A 391 19.66 -21.61 28.57
C LYS A 391 18.99 -22.93 28.91
#